data_AF-A0A239LMJ5-F1
#
_entry.id   AF-A0A239LMJ5-F1
#
_cell.length_a   1.000
_cell.length_b   1.000
_cell.length_c   1.000
_cell.angle_alpha   90.00
_cell.angle_beta   90.00
_cell.angle_gamma   90.00
#
_symmetry.space_group_name_H-M   'P 1'
#
loop_
_entity.id
_entity.type
_entity.pdbx_description
1 polymer ?
#
loop_
_entity_poly.entity_id
_entity_poly.type
_entity_poly.pdbx_seq_one_letter_code
_entity_poly.pdbx_strand_id
1 'polypeptide(L)'
;MTQTPPSSANSNEVIPEDLAIEIRKLAHDLSNALEIIVQTSFLLSTAELKEPASAWLGMLDSGVTKALDINLALRAYIKAHTPK
;
A
#
# COMPACT_ATOMS: atom_id res chain seq x y z
N MET A 1 26.03 16.74 42.34
CA MET A 1 25.50 17.53 41.22
C MET A 1 24.97 16.57 40.17
N THR A 2 23.68 16.24 40.22
CA THR A 2 23.01 15.33 39.28
C THR A 2 22.52 16.12 38.08
N GLN A 3 23.02 15.80 36.88
CA GLN A 3 22.41 16.26 35.63
C GLN A 3 21.64 15.09 35.01
N THR A 4 20.33 15.25 34.93
CA THR A 4 19.41 14.43 34.15
C THR A 4 19.68 14.67 32.66
N PRO A 5 19.70 13.65 31.79
CA PRO A 5 19.75 13.89 30.34
C PRO A 5 18.41 14.47 29.87
N PRO A 6 18.38 15.39 28.89
CA PRO A 6 17.12 15.75 28.25
C PRO A 6 16.68 14.58 27.39
N SER A 7 15.74 13.81 27.92
CA SER A 7 14.85 12.96 27.14
C SER A 7 13.91 13.88 26.35
N SER A 8 14.34 14.33 25.18
CA SER A 8 13.50 15.09 24.24
C SER A 8 13.21 14.18 23.05
N ALA A 9 12.17 13.36 23.17
CA ALA A 9 10.85 13.63 22.62
C ALA A 9 10.69 12.81 21.33
N ASN A 10 9.86 11.76 21.43
CA ASN A 10 9.24 11.14 20.26
C ASN A 10 8.45 12.26 19.54
N SER A 11 9.09 12.91 18.57
CA SER A 11 8.38 13.69 17.59
C SER A 11 7.50 12.69 16.85
N ASN A 12 6.19 12.71 17.13
CA ASN A 12 5.22 12.20 16.17
C ASN A 12 5.58 12.87 14.84
N GLU A 13 6.22 12.13 13.92
CA GLU A 13 6.53 12.61 12.58
C GLU A 13 5.19 12.83 11.89
N VAL A 14 4.75 14.09 11.91
CA VAL A 14 3.54 14.53 11.25
C VAL A 14 3.91 14.81 9.80
N ILE A 15 3.20 14.16 8.87
CA ILE A 15 3.29 14.42 7.44
C ILE A 15 2.62 15.79 7.18
N PRO A 16 3.33 16.75 6.55
CA PRO A 16 2.74 18.01 6.10
C PRO A 16 1.53 17.78 5.20
N GLU A 17 0.50 18.64 5.30
CA GLU A 17 -0.78 18.43 4.61
C GLU A 17 -0.64 18.43 3.08
N ASP A 18 0.18 19.31 2.53
CA ASP A 18 0.48 19.39 1.10
C ASP A 18 1.12 18.08 0.58
N LEU A 19 2.08 17.54 1.31
CA LEU A 19 2.66 16.23 1.00
C LEU A 19 1.64 15.09 1.16
N ALA A 20 0.81 15.14 2.20
CA ALA A 20 -0.22 14.12 2.42
C ALA A 20 -1.25 14.09 1.28
N ILE A 21 -1.64 15.25 0.72
CA ILE A 21 -2.53 15.33 -0.44
C ILE A 21 -1.92 14.62 -1.64
N GLU A 22 -0.66 14.89 -1.96
CA GLU A 22 0.02 14.25 -3.11
C GLU A 22 0.17 12.74 -2.90
N ILE A 23 0.55 12.29 -1.71
CA ILE A 23 0.68 10.85 -1.44
C ILE A 23 -0.70 10.17 -1.50
N ARG A 24 -1.77 10.79 -1.00
CA ARG A 24 -3.14 10.25 -1.12
C ARG A 24 -3.56 10.11 -2.59
N LYS A 25 -3.20 11.07 -3.44
CA LYS A 25 -3.44 11.02 -4.89
C LYS A 25 -2.68 9.85 -5.53
N LEU A 26 -1.39 9.70 -5.24
CA LEU A 26 -0.59 8.57 -5.75
C LEU A 26 -1.12 7.21 -5.26
N ALA A 27 -1.54 7.11 -4.00
CA ALA A 27 -2.14 5.89 -3.46
C ALA A 27 -3.51 5.59 -4.10
N HIS A 28 -4.26 6.63 -4.48
CA HIS A 28 -5.47 6.48 -5.29
C HIS A 28 -5.16 5.92 -6.67
N ASP A 29 -4.22 6.52 -7.40
CA ASP A 29 -3.85 6.07 -8.73
C ASP A 29 -3.26 4.65 -8.73
N LEU A 30 -2.49 4.31 -7.69
CA LEU A 30 -2.01 2.94 -7.45
C LEU A 30 -3.18 1.97 -7.25
N SER A 31 -4.25 2.38 -6.58
CA SER A 31 -5.43 1.52 -6.38
C SER A 31 -6.16 1.25 -7.69
N ASN A 32 -6.28 2.26 -8.55
CA ASN A 32 -6.88 2.09 -9.88
C ASN A 32 -6.05 1.13 -10.74
N ALA A 33 -4.72 1.23 -10.69
CA ALA A 33 -3.85 0.30 -11.38
C ALA A 33 -3.98 -1.13 -10.84
N LEU A 34 -4.01 -1.29 -9.51
CA LEU A 34 -4.20 -2.61 -8.88
C LEU A 34 -5.57 -3.20 -9.20
N GLU A 35 -6.63 -2.40 -9.27
CA GLU A 35 -7.97 -2.85 -9.64
C GLU A 35 -7.98 -3.48 -11.05
N ILE A 36 -7.34 -2.82 -12.03
CA ILE A 36 -7.22 -3.36 -13.39
C ILE A 36 -6.50 -4.71 -13.37
N ILE A 37 -5.42 -4.84 -12.58
CA ILE A 37 -4.66 -6.08 -12.50
C ILE A 37 -5.49 -7.19 -11.82
N VAL A 38 -6.21 -6.90 -10.74
CA VAL A 38 -7.13 -7.84 -10.08
C VAL A 38 -8.20 -8.33 -11.04
N GLN A 39 -8.86 -7.40 -11.75
CA GLN A 39 -9.90 -7.76 -12.72
C GLN A 39 -9.33 -8.62 -13.85
N THR A 40 -8.13 -8.29 -14.33
CA THR A 40 -7.44 -9.08 -15.37
C THR A 40 -7.10 -10.47 -14.86
N SER A 41 -6.58 -10.59 -13.63
CA SER A 41 -6.26 -11.87 -13.00
C SER A 41 -7.50 -12.74 -12.83
N PHE A 42 -8.61 -12.13 -12.40
CA PHE A 42 -9.90 -12.80 -12.31
C PHE A 42 -10.36 -13.32 -13.68
N LEU A 43 -10.31 -12.50 -14.74
CA LEU A 43 -10.70 -12.94 -16.08
C LEU A 43 -9.81 -14.10 -16.56
N LEU A 44 -8.50 -14.04 -16.33
CA LEU A 44 -7.57 -15.13 -16.66
C LEU A 44 -7.88 -16.42 -15.89
N SER A 45 -8.35 -16.34 -14.64
CA SER A 45 -8.76 -17.50 -13.84
C SER A 45 -9.97 -18.26 -14.43
N THR A 46 -10.77 -17.57 -15.26
CA THR A 46 -11.90 -18.18 -15.97
C THR A 46 -11.51 -18.86 -17.28
N ALA A 47 -10.27 -18.65 -17.76
CA ALA A 47 -9.75 -19.27 -18.97
C ALA A 47 -9.16 -20.66 -18.67
N GLU A 48 -9.23 -21.57 -19.63
CA GLU A 48 -8.56 -22.86 -19.51
C GLU A 48 -7.03 -22.69 -19.71
N LEU A 49 -6.31 -22.58 -18.60
CA LEU A 49 -4.86 -22.44 -18.58
C LEU A 49 -4.19 -23.78 -18.30
N LYS A 50 -3.30 -24.20 -19.21
CA LYS A 50 -2.42 -25.36 -18.99
C LYS A 50 -1.20 -24.95 -18.19
N GLU A 51 -0.55 -25.91 -17.55
CA GLU A 51 0.78 -25.68 -16.97
C GLU A 51 1.79 -25.25 -18.06
N PRO A 52 2.71 -24.32 -17.76
CA PRO A 52 2.95 -23.66 -16.46
C PRO A 52 2.12 -22.37 -16.24
N ALA A 53 1.22 -22.00 -17.16
CA ALA A 53 0.50 -20.73 -17.10
C ALA A 53 -0.42 -20.65 -15.87
N SER A 54 -1.01 -21.77 -15.43
CA SER A 54 -1.79 -21.84 -14.20
C SER A 54 -0.95 -21.49 -12.96
N ALA A 55 0.27 -22.01 -12.86
CA ALA A 55 1.19 -21.66 -11.77
C ALA A 55 1.56 -20.16 -11.77
N TRP A 56 1.78 -19.57 -12.95
CA TRP A 56 2.07 -18.13 -13.05
C TRP A 56 0.87 -17.26 -12.66
N LEU A 57 -0.35 -17.70 -12.97
CA LEU A 57 -1.55 -17.01 -12.50
C LEU A 57 -1.64 -17.02 -10.98
N GLY A 58 -1.34 -18.15 -10.32
CA GLY A 58 -1.28 -18.21 -8.86
C GLY A 58 -0.21 -17.27 -8.26
N MET A 59 0.93 -17.13 -8.93
CA MET A 59 1.96 -16.15 -8.54
C MET A 59 1.48 -14.70 -8.71
N LEU A 60 0.77 -14.40 -9.80
CA LEU A 60 0.17 -13.09 -10.07
C LEU A 60 -0.85 -12.74 -8.98
N ASP A 61 -1.81 -13.61 -8.71
CA ASP A 61 -2.85 -13.42 -7.68
C ASP A 61 -2.23 -13.14 -6.30
N SER A 62 -1.22 -13.92 -5.93
CA SER A 62 -0.50 -13.75 -4.67
C SER A 62 0.22 -12.40 -4.58
N GLY A 63 0.90 -11.99 -5.66
CA GLY A 63 1.62 -10.73 -5.73
C GLY A 63 0.68 -9.51 -5.68
N VAL A 64 -0.44 -9.57 -6.38
CA VAL A 64 -1.45 -8.50 -6.43
C VAL A 64 -2.13 -8.34 -5.07
N THR A 65 -2.49 -9.45 -4.42
CA THR A 65 -3.07 -9.43 -3.06
C THR A 65 -2.13 -8.73 -2.09
N LYS A 66 -0.84 -9.09 -2.10
CA LYS A 66 0.16 -8.44 -1.25
C LYS A 66 0.31 -6.94 -1.56
N ALA A 67 0.23 -6.55 -2.83
CA ALA A 67 0.30 -5.15 -3.22
C ALA A 67 -0.93 -4.34 -2.74
N LEU A 68 -2.12 -4.93 -2.77
CA LEU A 68 -3.33 -4.33 -2.19
C LEU A 68 -3.18 -4.10 -0.69
N ASP A 69 -2.69 -5.09 0.04
CA ASP A 69 -2.48 -4.99 1.50
C ASP A 69 -1.48 -3.87 1.83
N ILE A 70 -0.37 -3.78 1.10
CA ILE A 70 0.62 -2.72 1.27
C ILE A 70 0.00 -1.34 0.98
N ASN A 71 -0.77 -1.22 -0.10
CA ASN A 71 -1.42 0.03 -0.47
C ASN A 71 -2.50 0.46 0.56
N LEU A 72 -3.22 -0.50 1.15
CA LEU A 72 -4.14 -0.23 2.27
C LEU A 72 -3.37 0.26 3.51
N ALA A 73 -2.27 -0.42 3.86
CA ALA A 73 -1.40 -0.03 4.96
C ALA A 73 -0.80 1.37 4.74
N LEU A 74 -0.38 1.70 3.51
CA LEU A 74 0.10 3.03 3.14
C LEU A 74 -0.96 4.11 3.38
N ARG A 75 -2.19 3.88 2.90
CA ARG A 75 -3.31 4.81 3.10
C ARG A 75 -3.62 5.00 4.59
N ALA A 76 -3.62 3.91 5.36
CA ALA A 76 -3.83 3.96 6.81
C ALA A 76 -2.71 4.73 7.52
N TYR A 77 -1.46 4.52 7.14
CA TYR A 77 -0.30 5.22 7.67
C TYR A 77 -0.41 6.72 7.45
N ILE A 78 -0.68 7.16 6.21
CA ILE A 78 -0.83 8.58 5.88
C ILE A 78 -1.96 9.19 6.72
N LYS A 79 -3.11 8.52 6.80
CA LYS A 79 -4.26 8.99 7.59
C LYS A 79 -3.92 9.14 9.08
N ALA A 80 -3.13 8.22 9.65
CA ALA A 80 -2.74 8.25 11.05
C ALA A 80 -1.71 9.33 11.38
N HIS A 81 -0.92 9.77 10.38
CA HIS A 81 0.21 10.69 10.57
C HIS A 81 0.00 12.06 9.92
N THR A 82 -1.20 12.38 9.43
CA THR A 82 -1.52 13.71 8.92
C THR A 82 -2.45 14.45 9.91
N PRO A 83 -2.29 15.77 10.14
CA PRO A 83 -3.21 16.55 10.97
C PRO A 83 -4.65 16.45 10.43
N LYS A 84 -5.63 16.64 11.32
CA LYS A 84 -7.05 16.75 10.95
C LYS A 84 -7.37 18.11 10.36
#